data_AF-A0A1M3H4K8-F1
#
_entry.id   AF-A0A1M3H4K8-F1
#
_cell.length_a   1.000
_cell.length_b   1.000
_cell.length_c   1.000
_cell.angle_alpha   90.00
_cell.angle_beta   90.00
_cell.angle_gamma   90.00
#
_symmetry.space_group_name_H-M   'P 1'
#
loop_
_entity.id
_entity.type
_entity.pdbx_description
1 polymer ?
#
loop_
_entity_poly.entity_id
_entity_poly.type
_entity_poly.pdbx_seq_one_letter_code
_entity_poly.pdbx_strand_id
1 'polypeptide(L)'
;MKDKNIVRYTRHNLPKGNTDWAKVKNMSDAEIEAAAQSDPDNPIWTDEMFASAVLHMPHKKVPVHMYLDQEIVTWFKSKGKGYQTRINAVLKSYIAKHLHKHP
;
A
#
# COMPACT_ATOMS: atom_id res chain seq x y z
N MET A 1 28.22 8.67 5.38
CA MET A 1 26.82 8.70 4.91
C MET A 1 25.97 8.12 6.03
N LYS A 2 25.00 8.86 6.59
CA LYS A 2 24.28 8.47 7.81
C LYS A 2 23.26 7.37 7.49
N ASP A 3 23.39 6.22 8.16
CA ASP A 3 22.46 5.11 8.04
C ASP A 3 21.09 5.45 8.62
N LYS A 4 20.07 4.94 7.93
CA LYS A 4 18.66 5.26 8.08
C LYS A 4 18.11 4.65 9.37
N ASN A 5 17.54 5.49 10.23
CA ASN A 5 16.92 5.10 11.50
C ASN A 5 15.51 4.52 11.26
N ILE A 6 15.41 3.38 10.57
CA ILE A 6 14.13 2.70 10.36
C ILE A 6 13.83 1.84 11.59
N VAL A 7 12.94 2.31 12.45
CA VAL A 7 12.49 1.61 13.66
C VAL A 7 11.21 0.82 13.35
N ARG A 8 11.17 -0.45 13.76
CA ARG A 8 9.99 -1.31 13.58
C ARG A 8 9.14 -1.31 14.85
N TYR A 9 7.90 -0.86 14.74
CA TYR A 9 6.91 -0.92 15.81
C TYR A 9 5.97 -2.12 15.64
N THR A 10 5.41 -2.59 16.75
CA THR A 10 4.31 -3.56 16.76
C THR A 10 3.10 -2.89 17.39
N ARG A 11 1.88 -3.39 17.12
CA ARG A 11 0.65 -2.81 17.66
C ARG A 11 0.66 -2.66 19.20
N HIS A 12 1.36 -3.56 19.88
CA HIS A 12 1.48 -3.58 21.34
C HIS A 12 2.58 -2.63 21.88
N ASN A 13 3.45 -2.12 21.02
CA ASN A 13 4.55 -1.23 21.37
C ASN A 13 4.62 -0.07 20.37
N LEU A 14 3.55 0.72 20.31
CA LEU A 14 3.46 1.97 19.55
C LEU A 14 3.76 3.14 20.51
N PRO A 15 4.67 4.06 20.15
CA PRO A 15 4.87 5.27 20.93
C PRO A 15 3.59 6.11 20.92
N LYS A 16 3.36 6.87 21.99
CA LYS A 16 2.25 7.80 22.06
C LYS A 16 2.42 8.86 20.96
N GLY A 17 1.42 9.04 20.11
CA GLY A 17 1.44 10.06 19.06
C GLY A 17 1.38 11.48 19.63
N ASN A 18 1.86 12.45 18.86
CA ASN A 18 1.86 13.87 19.24
C ASN A 18 0.54 14.60 18.87
N THR A 19 -0.49 13.85 18.46
CA THR A 19 -1.77 14.42 18.03
C THR A 19 -2.53 15.02 19.22
N ASP A 20 -2.97 16.27 19.08
CA ASP A 20 -3.90 16.91 20.00
C ASP A 20 -5.33 16.41 19.72
N TRP A 21 -5.71 15.34 20.41
CA TRP A 21 -7.02 14.73 20.27
C TRP A 21 -8.17 15.59 20.81
N ALA A 22 -7.90 16.50 21.75
CA ALA A 22 -8.93 17.39 22.30
C ALA A 22 -9.33 18.42 21.24
N LYS A 23 -8.34 18.99 20.53
CA LYS A 23 -8.59 19.88 19.39
C LYS A 23 -9.36 19.16 18.28
N VAL A 24 -8.92 17.97 17.86
CA VAL A 24 -9.58 17.22 16.77
C VAL A 24 -11.04 16.92 17.11
N LYS A 25 -11.33 16.53 18.35
CA LYS A 25 -12.70 16.20 18.76
C LYS A 25 -13.63 17.41 18.81
N ASN A 26 -13.10 18.60 19.04
CA ASN A 26 -13.87 19.85 19.17
C ASN A 26 -13.91 20.68 17.87
N MET A 27 -13.27 20.21 16.80
CA MET A 27 -13.27 20.91 15.52
C MET A 27 -14.65 20.85 14.87
N SER A 28 -15.11 21.98 14.34
CA SER A 28 -16.40 22.05 13.65
C SER A 28 -16.31 21.52 12.21
N ASP A 29 -17.44 21.08 11.65
CA ASP A 29 -17.49 20.57 10.27
C ASP A 29 -17.02 21.63 9.25
N ALA A 30 -17.37 22.90 9.45
CA ALA A 30 -16.94 23.99 8.57
C ALA A 30 -15.41 24.20 8.59
N GLU A 31 -14.77 24.02 9.75
CA GLU A 31 -13.30 24.09 9.87
C GLU A 31 -12.64 22.87 9.21
N ILE A 32 -13.25 21.69 9.30
CA ILE A 32 -12.78 20.46 8.63
C ILE A 32 -12.85 20.62 7.12
N GLU A 33 -13.97 21.13 6.59
CA GLU A 33 -14.17 21.38 5.16
C GLU A 33 -13.16 22.41 4.64
N ALA A 34 -12.99 23.54 5.34
CA ALA A 34 -12.00 24.55 4.95
C ALA A 34 -10.56 24.00 4.97
N ALA A 35 -10.22 23.14 5.93
CA ALA A 35 -8.92 22.49 5.99
C ALA A 35 -8.72 21.51 4.82
N ALA A 36 -9.70 20.67 4.51
CA ALA A 36 -9.63 19.73 3.38
C ALA A 36 -9.59 20.45 2.02
N GLN A 37 -10.28 21.59 1.89
CA GLN A 37 -10.29 22.37 0.65
C GLN A 37 -8.99 23.13 0.40
N SER A 38 -8.23 23.42 1.46
CA SER A 38 -6.92 24.08 1.38
C SER A 38 -5.73 23.12 1.32
N ASP A 39 -5.94 21.81 1.51
CA ASP A 39 -4.92 20.76 1.44
C ASP A 39 -4.94 20.04 0.07
N PRO A 40 -3.97 20.29 -0.83
CA PRO A 40 -3.90 19.63 -2.13
C PRO A 40 -3.67 18.11 -2.06
N ASP A 41 -3.08 17.60 -0.98
CA ASP A 41 -2.79 16.18 -0.81
C ASP A 41 -3.99 15.40 -0.25
N ASN A 42 -4.97 16.09 0.34
CA ASN A 42 -6.16 15.49 0.93
C ASN A 42 -7.44 16.29 0.61
N PRO A 43 -7.83 16.37 -0.68
CA PRO A 43 -9.02 17.12 -1.09
C PRO A 43 -10.31 16.45 -0.59
N ILE A 44 -11.39 17.23 -0.53
CA ILE A 44 -12.73 16.73 -0.25
C ILE A 44 -13.16 15.77 -1.38
N TRP A 45 -13.68 14.60 -1.00
CA TRP A 45 -14.21 13.64 -1.96
C TRP A 45 -15.64 14.01 -2.33
N THR A 46 -15.97 13.92 -3.63
CA THR A 46 -17.35 14.00 -4.07
C THR A 46 -18.09 12.69 -3.82
N ASP A 47 -19.41 12.72 -3.75
CA ASP A 47 -20.24 11.52 -3.59
C ASP A 47 -20.02 10.51 -4.72
N GLU A 48 -19.82 10.99 -5.95
CA GLU A 48 -19.51 10.15 -7.12
C GLU A 48 -18.15 9.45 -6.98
N MET A 49 -17.13 10.17 -6.50
CA MET A 49 -15.81 9.58 -6.23
C MET A 49 -15.92 8.51 -5.15
N PHE A 50 -16.64 8.80 -4.07
CA PHE A 50 -16.83 7.86 -2.97
C PHE A 50 -17.64 6.63 -3.40
N ALA A 51 -18.67 6.81 -4.22
CA ALA A 51 -19.45 5.71 -4.79
C ALA A 51 -18.61 4.78 -5.68
N SER A 52 -17.58 5.30 -6.34
CA SER A 52 -16.64 4.53 -7.16
C SER A 52 -15.47 3.93 -6.37
N ALA A 53 -15.39 4.17 -5.06
CA ALA A 53 -14.27 3.74 -4.24
C ALA A 53 -14.20 2.21 -4.14
N VAL A 54 -13.01 1.66 -4.41
CA VAL A 54 -12.75 0.21 -4.29
C VAL A 54 -11.96 -0.07 -3.04
N LEU A 55 -12.53 -0.84 -2.12
CA LEU A 55 -11.81 -1.32 -0.94
C LEU A 55 -10.68 -2.26 -1.36
N HIS A 56 -9.43 -1.82 -1.20
CA HIS A 56 -8.26 -2.65 -1.45
C HIS A 56 -7.65 -3.16 -0.13
N MET A 57 -8.04 -4.36 0.29
CA MET A 57 -7.44 -4.98 1.46
C MET A 57 -6.08 -5.60 1.08
N PRO A 58 -5.00 -5.35 1.85
CA PRO A 58 -3.71 -5.98 1.58
C PRO A 58 -3.82 -7.49 1.81
N HIS A 59 -3.81 -8.26 0.73
CA HIS A 59 -3.78 -9.72 0.82
C HIS A 59 -2.46 -10.17 1.45
N LYS A 60 -2.56 -11.06 2.45
CA LYS A 60 -1.37 -11.71 3.01
C LYS A 60 -0.69 -12.54 1.92
N LYS A 61 0.61 -12.33 1.74
CA LYS A 61 1.43 -13.19 0.88
C LYS A 61 1.61 -14.54 1.59
N VAL A 62 1.40 -15.62 0.86
CA VAL A 62 1.72 -16.97 1.35
C VAL A 62 3.21 -17.23 1.08
N PRO A 63 4.05 -17.47 2.11
CA PRO A 63 5.42 -17.88 1.88
C PRO A 63 5.42 -19.30 1.30
N VAL A 64 6.02 -19.47 0.14
CA VAL A 64 6.18 -20.78 -0.51
C VAL A 64 7.64 -21.06 -0.76
N HIS A 65 8.04 -22.32 -0.59
CA HIS A 65 9.34 -22.81 -1.03
C HIS A 65 9.16 -23.46 -2.40
N MET A 66 9.78 -22.92 -3.44
CA MET A 66 9.74 -23.46 -4.79
C MET A 66 11.09 -23.28 -5.48
N TYR A 67 11.40 -24.18 -6.42
CA TYR A 67 12.56 -24.05 -7.28
C TYR A 67 12.23 -23.20 -8.51
N LEU A 68 13.18 -22.36 -8.92
CA LEU A 68 13.14 -21.57 -10.14
C LEU A 68 14.49 -21.74 -10.85
N ASP A 69 14.48 -21.75 -12.18
CA ASP A 69 15.71 -21.86 -12.95
C ASP A 69 16.68 -20.71 -12.66
N GLN A 70 17.97 -21.03 -12.70
CA GLN A 70 19.03 -20.07 -12.38
C GLN A 70 18.97 -18.84 -13.29
N GLU A 71 18.68 -19.03 -14.58
CA GLU A 71 18.57 -17.93 -15.55
C GLU A 71 17.44 -16.95 -15.20
N ILE A 72 16.29 -17.46 -14.74
CA ILE A 72 15.13 -16.65 -14.32
C ILE A 72 15.53 -15.79 -13.12
N VAL A 73 16.08 -16.43 -12.09
CA VAL A 73 16.49 -15.73 -10.86
C VAL A 73 17.55 -14.68 -11.16
N THR A 74 18.52 -15.02 -12.01
CA THR A 74 19.62 -14.11 -12.41
C THR A 74 19.08 -12.91 -13.18
N TRP A 75 18.18 -13.13 -14.14
CA TRP A 75 17.57 -12.07 -14.92
C TRP A 75 16.79 -11.10 -14.03
N PHE A 76 15.94 -11.59 -13.13
CA PHE A 76 15.15 -10.71 -12.25
C PHE A 76 16.01 -9.96 -11.22
N LYS A 77 17.11 -10.57 -10.74
CA LYS A 77 18.09 -9.92 -9.86
C LYS A 77 18.86 -8.81 -10.59
N SER A 78 19.16 -8.98 -11.88
CA SER A 78 19.85 -7.95 -12.68
C SER A 78 19.06 -6.63 -12.77
N LYS A 79 17.72 -6.69 -12.61
CA LYS A 79 16.84 -5.51 -12.58
C LYS A 79 16.82 -4.77 -11.22
N GLY A 80 17.71 -5.12 -10.29
CA GLY A 80 17.88 -4.45 -9.00
C GLY A 80 17.02 -5.01 -7.87
N LYS A 81 16.82 -4.21 -6.80
CA LYS A 81 16.03 -4.62 -5.63
C LYS A 81 14.58 -4.96 -6.02
N GLY A 82 13.95 -5.87 -5.26
CA GLY A 82 12.54 -6.27 -5.48
C GLY A 82 12.32 -7.37 -6.52
N TYR A 83 13.32 -8.18 -6.84
CA TYR A 83 13.23 -9.26 -7.84
C TYR A 83 12.06 -10.24 -7.57
N GLN A 84 11.83 -10.62 -6.30
CA GLN A 84 10.69 -11.47 -5.91
C GLN A 84 9.33 -10.82 -6.19
N THR A 85 9.22 -9.51 -5.96
CA THR A 85 7.99 -8.75 -6.27
C THR A 85 7.71 -8.75 -7.77
N ARG A 86 8.75 -8.62 -8.60
CA ARG A 86 8.61 -8.69 -10.06
C ARG A 86 8.24 -10.08 -10.55
N ILE A 87 8.83 -11.14 -9.98
CA ILE A 87 8.42 -12.53 -10.26
C ILE A 87 6.92 -12.70 -9.96
N ASN A 88 6.48 -12.26 -8.78
CA ASN A 88 5.07 -12.35 -8.39
C ASN A 88 4.14 -11.55 -9.33
N ALA A 89 4.57 -10.38 -9.83
CA ALA A 89 3.80 -9.61 -10.80
C ALA A 89 3.63 -10.34 -12.15
N VAL A 90 4.68 -11.02 -12.63
CA VAL A 90 4.60 -11.84 -13.85
C VAL A 90 3.65 -13.02 -13.66
N LEU A 91 3.73 -13.73 -12.53
CA LEU A 91 2.81 -14.81 -12.21
C LEU A 91 1.35 -14.32 -12.15
N LYS A 92 1.09 -13.15 -11.56
CA LYS A 92 -0.24 -12.52 -11.58
C LYS A 92 -0.73 -12.24 -12.99
N SER A 93 0.12 -11.71 -13.87
CA SER A 93 -0.25 -11.44 -15.26
C SER A 93 -0.57 -12.73 -16.02
N TYR A 94 0.21 -13.79 -15.78
CA TYR A 94 -0.07 -15.12 -16.34
C TYR A 94 -1.44 -15.64 -15.88
N ILE A 95 -1.71 -15.60 -14.58
CA ILE A 95 -3.01 -16.00 -13.99
C ILE A 95 -4.16 -15.19 -14.61
N ALA A 96 -4.05 -13.86 -14.66
CA ALA A 96 -5.08 -12.99 -15.23
C ALA A 96 -5.39 -13.30 -16.70
N LYS A 97 -4.37 -13.65 -17.50
CA LYS A 97 -4.56 -14.05 -18.90
C LYS A 97 -5.30 -15.38 -19.07
N HIS A 98 -5.20 -16.28 -18.09
CA HIS A 98 -5.79 -17.62 -18.17
C HIS A 98 -7.13 -17.73 -17.43
N LEU A 99 -7.41 -16.88 -16.45
CA LEU A 99 -8.73 -16.83 -15.80
C LEU A 99 -9.82 -16.20 -16.67
N HIS A 100 -9.49 -15.28 -17.58
CA HIS A 100 -10.46 -14.70 -18.52
C HIS A 100 -10.79 -15.62 -19.72
N LYS A 101 -10.41 -16.91 -19.67
CA LYS A 101 -10.58 -17.89 -20.76
C LYS A 101 -11.53 -19.06 -20.46
N HIS A 102 -12.43 -18.92 -19.49
CA HIS A 102 -13.51 -19.89 -19.27
C HIS A 102 -14.88 -19.25 -19.50
N PRO A 103 -15.62 -19.62 -20.57
CA PRO A 103 -17.05 -19.34 -20.67
C PRO A 103 -17.86 -20.10 -19.61
#